data_AF-A0A4Q3VRS5-F1
#
_entry.id   AF-A0A4Q3VRS5-F1
#
_cell.length_a   1.000
_cell.length_b   1.000
_cell.length_c   1.000
_cell.angle_alpha   90.00
_cell.angle_beta   90.00
_cell.angle_gamma   90.00
#
_symmetry.space_group_name_H-M   'P 1'
#
loop_
_entity.id
_entity.type
_entity.pdbx_description
1 polymer ?
#
loop_
_entity_poly.entity_id
_entity_poly.type
_entity_poly.pdbx_seq_one_letter_code
_entity_poly.pdbx_strand_id
1 'polypeptide(L)'
;MGWIVLIVLIVATFIGLYGMFKKAGMEPWKALIPYYNTWCMIEKMQLKKFWFFLQFIPIAGFFITIWILIKFVEHFGRFSLLHHAAVVLIPFIYLPYMGFSKSERYAGKDVVRNYKKGTIREWVDAAVFAIVAATLIRTFIFEAYTIPTPSMEKTLLVNDFLFVSKFSYGPRIPNTPLAMPFVHHTMPITNSQSYSELIHIPYTRWFASPVKRDDVVVFNFPVNDTLINDEVNFGSRVTYYQVVREIGREATWNRFGEIIKTRPVDKRENFIKRCVAIAGDTLRIVNGVVYTNSTQ
;
A
#
# COMPACT_ATOMS: atom_id res chain seq x y z
N MET A 1 -14.90 -6.47 -16.34
CA MET A 1 -15.53 -5.35 -15.62
C MET A 1 -14.52 -4.38 -14.99
N GLY A 2 -13.57 -4.83 -14.15
CA GLY A 2 -12.64 -3.93 -13.45
C GLY A 2 -11.79 -3.00 -14.34
N TRP A 3 -11.23 -3.50 -15.45
CA TRP A 3 -10.42 -2.69 -16.37
C TRP A 3 -11.21 -1.58 -17.07
N ILE A 4 -12.47 -1.83 -17.41
CA ILE A 4 -13.34 -0.82 -18.05
C ILE A 4 -13.60 0.31 -17.07
N VAL A 5 -13.93 -0.02 -15.81
CA VAL A 5 -14.11 0.97 -14.75
C VAL A 5 -12.83 1.79 -14.56
N LEU A 6 -11.66 1.14 -14.48
CA LEU A 6 -10.38 1.83 -14.35
C LEU A 6 -10.12 2.81 -15.50
N ILE A 7 -10.35 2.38 -16.76
CA ILE A 7 -10.19 3.23 -17.94
C ILE A 7 -11.13 4.43 -17.86
N VAL A 8 -12.40 4.23 -17.50
CA VAL A 8 -13.39 5.31 -17.35
C VAL A 8 -12.95 6.33 -16.29
N LEU A 9 -12.44 5.87 -15.13
CA LEU A 9 -11.94 6.76 -14.07
C LEU A 9 -10.71 7.55 -14.52
N ILE A 10 -9.81 6.93 -15.27
CA ILE A 10 -8.63 7.59 -15.85
C ILE A 10 -9.07 8.66 -16.86
N VAL A 11 -9.97 8.32 -17.78
CA VAL A 11 -10.51 9.25 -18.78
C VAL A 11 -11.21 10.43 -18.12
N ALA A 12 -12.04 10.19 -17.08
CA ALA A 12 -12.69 11.25 -16.32
C ALA A 12 -11.68 12.22 -15.68
N THR A 13 -10.56 11.70 -15.17
CA THR A 13 -9.47 12.51 -14.62
C THR A 13 -8.86 13.43 -15.68
N PHE A 14 -8.57 12.89 -16.87
CA PHE A 14 -8.04 13.68 -17.99
C PHE A 14 -9.03 14.72 -18.52
N ILE A 15 -10.32 14.41 -18.57
CA ILE A 15 -11.39 15.36 -18.90
C ILE A 15 -11.45 16.51 -17.89
N GLY A 16 -11.25 16.21 -16.60
CA GLY A 16 -11.13 17.24 -15.57
C GLY A 16 -9.96 18.18 -15.79
N LEU A 17 -8.78 17.62 -16.08
CA LEU A 17 -7.58 18.41 -16.41
C LEU A 17 -7.79 19.26 -17.67
N TYR A 18 -8.50 18.75 -18.68
CA TYR A 18 -8.85 19.51 -19.88
C TYR A 18 -9.63 20.79 -19.52
N GLY A 19 -10.64 20.68 -18.65
CA GLY A 19 -11.40 21.84 -18.17
C GLY A 19 -10.52 22.82 -17.37
N MET A 20 -9.66 22.30 -16.49
CA MET A 20 -8.74 23.13 -15.70
C MET A 20 -7.71 23.86 -16.59
N PHE A 21 -7.19 23.22 -17.64
CA PHE A 21 -6.27 23.85 -18.59
C PHE A 21 -6.93 25.01 -19.32
N LYS A 22 -8.17 24.83 -19.76
CA LYS A 22 -8.97 25.90 -20.37
C LYS A 22 -9.08 27.12 -19.45
N LYS A 23 -9.36 26.89 -18.16
CA LYS A 23 -9.45 27.96 -17.15
C LYS A 23 -8.12 28.63 -16.82
N ALA A 24 -7.02 27.88 -16.93
CA ALA A 24 -5.68 28.43 -16.76
C ALA A 24 -5.19 29.20 -18.00
N GLY A 25 -5.97 29.26 -19.09
CA GLY A 25 -5.54 29.88 -20.35
C GLY A 25 -4.44 29.08 -21.05
N MET A 26 -4.45 27.75 -20.88
CA MET A 26 -3.60 26.82 -21.62
C MET A 26 -4.43 26.12 -22.69
N GLU A 27 -3.78 25.61 -23.73
CA GLU A 27 -4.43 24.80 -24.76
C GLU A 27 -5.00 23.50 -24.14
N PRO A 28 -6.32 23.26 -24.19
CA PRO A 28 -6.96 22.18 -23.43
C PRO A 28 -6.54 20.76 -23.85
N TRP A 29 -6.26 20.54 -25.14
CA TRP A 29 -5.87 19.22 -25.66
C TRP A 29 -4.57 18.70 -25.02
N LYS A 30 -3.67 19.61 -24.60
CA LYS A 30 -2.41 19.26 -23.92
C LYS A 30 -2.62 18.51 -22.61
N ALA A 31 -3.79 18.69 -21.98
CA ALA A 31 -4.15 17.99 -20.76
C ALA A 31 -4.32 16.48 -20.96
N LEU A 32 -4.72 16.05 -22.16
CA LEU A 32 -5.06 14.66 -22.47
C LEU A 32 -3.84 13.77 -22.73
N ILE A 33 -2.68 14.38 -22.98
CA ILE A 33 -1.43 13.65 -23.23
C ILE A 33 -0.73 13.42 -21.89
N PRO A 34 -0.59 12.15 -21.44
CA PRO A 34 0.12 11.83 -20.20
C PRO A 34 1.54 12.40 -20.21
N TYR A 35 1.99 12.87 -19.05
CA TYR A 35 3.28 13.56 -18.83
C TYR A 35 3.43 14.90 -19.55
N TYR A 36 2.98 15.05 -20.80
CA TYR A 36 2.98 16.36 -21.43
C TYR A 36 2.10 17.37 -20.67
N ASN A 37 1.01 16.88 -20.08
CA ASN A 37 0.19 17.68 -19.18
C ASN A 37 0.96 18.16 -17.94
N THR A 38 1.77 17.32 -17.27
CA THR A 38 2.57 17.70 -16.10
C THR A 38 3.67 18.69 -16.47
N TRP A 39 4.28 18.55 -17.65
CA TRP A 39 5.19 19.55 -18.20
C TRP A 39 4.53 20.92 -18.34
N CYS A 40 3.36 20.97 -18.99
CA CYS A 40 2.60 22.21 -19.19
C CYS A 40 2.19 22.86 -17.85
N MET A 41 1.78 22.04 -16.86
CA MET A 41 1.47 22.50 -15.51
C MET A 41 2.69 23.13 -14.83
N ILE A 42 3.85 22.47 -14.90
CA ILE A 42 5.12 22.97 -14.32
C ILE A 42 5.51 24.32 -14.93
N GLU A 43 5.43 24.45 -16.26
CA GLU A 43 5.73 25.70 -16.95
C GLU A 43 4.74 26.81 -16.56
N LYS A 44 3.44 26.49 -16.50
CA LYS A 44 2.40 27.46 -16.13
C LYS A 44 2.51 27.96 -14.69
N MET A 45 2.89 27.07 -13.77
CA MET A 45 3.15 27.39 -12.36
C MET A 45 4.54 28.00 -12.13
N GLN A 46 5.39 28.10 -13.16
CA GLN A 46 6.77 28.58 -13.07
C GLN A 46 7.64 27.78 -12.08
N LEU A 47 7.43 26.46 -12.01
CA LEU A 47 8.25 25.55 -11.18
C LEU A 47 9.53 25.12 -11.90
N LYS A 48 10.52 24.62 -11.14
CA LYS A 48 11.77 24.08 -11.72
C LYS A 48 11.47 22.85 -12.59
N LYS A 49 11.98 22.83 -13.83
CA LYS A 49 11.81 21.71 -14.78
C LYS A 49 12.33 20.37 -14.27
N PHE A 50 13.28 20.36 -13.32
CA PHE A 50 13.77 19.15 -12.67
C PHE A 50 12.64 18.32 -12.02
N TRP A 51 11.61 18.96 -11.47
CA TRP A 51 10.46 18.27 -10.86
C TRP A 51 9.69 17.38 -11.85
N PHE A 52 9.71 17.72 -13.14
CA PHE A 52 9.13 16.87 -14.18
C PHE A 52 9.87 15.54 -14.26
N PHE A 53 11.20 15.55 -14.28
CA PHE A 53 11.99 14.34 -14.47
C PHE A 53 11.92 13.39 -13.28
N LEU A 54 11.72 13.91 -12.06
CA LEU A 54 11.54 13.08 -10.87
C LEU A 54 10.30 12.18 -10.92
N GLN A 55 9.31 12.49 -11.77
CA GLN A 55 8.11 11.66 -11.93
C GLN A 55 8.39 10.28 -12.56
N PHE A 56 9.56 10.10 -13.19
CA PHE A 56 9.95 8.83 -13.81
C PHE A 56 10.63 7.85 -12.84
N ILE A 57 10.91 8.28 -11.61
CA ILE A 57 11.44 7.39 -10.58
C ILE A 57 10.31 6.40 -10.20
N PRO A 58 10.52 5.08 -10.25
CA PRO A 58 9.51 4.12 -9.85
C PRO A 58 9.01 4.39 -8.43
N ILE A 59 7.69 4.36 -8.23
CA ILE A 59 6.99 4.56 -6.95
C ILE A 59 7.12 6.00 -6.41
N ALA A 60 8.33 6.54 -6.27
CA ALA A 60 8.56 7.92 -5.85
C ALA A 60 7.94 8.93 -6.84
N GLY A 61 8.02 8.65 -8.14
CA GLY A 61 7.49 9.50 -9.19
C GLY A 61 5.98 9.67 -9.14
N PHE A 62 5.25 8.68 -8.62
CA PHE A 62 3.81 8.80 -8.38
C PHE A 62 3.49 9.90 -7.37
N PHE A 63 4.28 10.04 -6.31
CA PHE A 63 4.15 11.14 -5.35
C PHE A 63 4.46 12.48 -5.98
N ILE A 64 5.45 12.53 -6.86
CA ILE A 64 5.80 13.76 -7.57
C ILE A 64 4.64 14.18 -8.48
N THR A 65 4.01 13.23 -9.20
CA THR A 65 2.82 13.53 -10.00
C THR A 65 1.65 14.04 -9.14
N ILE A 66 1.36 13.37 -8.01
CA ILE A 66 0.33 13.83 -7.06
C ILE A 66 0.66 15.23 -6.53
N TRP A 67 1.92 15.47 -6.17
CA TRP A 67 2.38 16.76 -5.66
C TRP A 67 2.23 17.86 -6.70
N ILE A 68 2.56 17.60 -7.97
CA ILE A 68 2.33 18.53 -9.09
C ILE A 68 0.83 18.84 -9.23
N LEU A 69 -0.05 17.84 -9.13
CA LEU A 69 -1.51 18.04 -9.21
C LEU A 69 -2.05 18.87 -8.04
N ILE A 70 -1.58 18.59 -6.81
CA ILE A 70 -1.92 19.38 -5.62
C ILE A 70 -1.45 20.83 -5.82
N LYS A 71 -0.20 21.04 -6.27
CA LYS A 71 0.31 22.37 -6.60
C LYS A 71 -0.54 23.07 -7.64
N PHE A 72 -0.99 22.36 -8.66
CA PHE A 72 -1.85 22.94 -9.68
C PHE A 72 -3.19 23.39 -9.08
N VAL A 73 -3.80 22.60 -8.19
CA VAL A 73 -5.02 22.97 -7.46
C VAL A 73 -4.80 24.13 -6.49
N GLU A 74 -3.65 24.24 -5.84
CA GLU A 74 -3.28 25.41 -5.01
C GLU A 74 -3.30 26.71 -5.86
N HIS A 75 -2.94 26.65 -7.15
CA HIS A 75 -3.02 27.82 -8.06
C HIS A 75 -4.46 28.19 -8.49
N PHE A 76 -5.47 27.38 -8.13
CA PHE A 76 -6.88 27.75 -8.17
C PHE A 76 -7.38 28.34 -6.83
N GLY A 77 -6.47 28.57 -5.86
CA GLY A 77 -6.81 29.13 -4.55
C GLY A 77 -7.36 28.10 -3.56
N ARG A 78 -7.23 26.80 -3.85
CA ARG A 78 -7.74 25.70 -3.01
C ARG A 78 -6.59 25.06 -2.23
N PHE A 79 -6.43 25.50 -0.98
CA PHE A 79 -5.32 25.05 -0.13
C PHE A 79 -5.71 24.02 0.93
N SER A 80 -7.03 23.81 1.15
CA SER A 80 -7.55 22.95 2.23
C SER A 80 -7.07 21.51 2.11
N LEU A 81 -6.82 20.87 3.26
CA LEU A 81 -6.49 19.44 3.34
C LEU A 81 -7.52 18.58 2.62
N LEU A 82 -8.81 18.94 2.72
CA LEU A 82 -9.89 18.22 2.03
C LEU A 82 -9.75 18.28 0.51
N HIS A 83 -9.29 19.41 -0.04
CA HIS A 83 -9.04 19.53 -1.48
C HIS A 83 -7.85 18.67 -1.90
N HIS A 84 -6.79 18.65 -1.10
CA HIS A 84 -5.62 17.81 -1.39
C HIS A 84 -5.98 16.31 -1.31
N ALA A 85 -6.73 15.91 -0.27
CA ALA A 85 -7.23 14.54 -0.13
C ALA A 85 -8.15 14.16 -1.30
N ALA A 86 -9.02 15.07 -1.76
CA ALA A 86 -9.89 14.82 -2.90
C ALA A 86 -9.12 14.62 -4.22
N VAL A 87 -8.02 15.35 -4.44
CA VAL A 87 -7.13 15.13 -5.60
C VAL A 87 -6.51 13.73 -5.56
N VAL A 88 -6.20 13.21 -4.37
CA VAL A 88 -5.54 11.91 -4.23
C VAL A 88 -6.53 10.75 -4.29
N LEU A 89 -7.62 10.84 -3.54
CA LEU A 89 -8.56 9.73 -3.34
C LEU A 89 -9.62 9.64 -4.44
N ILE A 90 -10.08 10.79 -4.95
CA ILE A 90 -11.18 10.88 -5.93
C ILE A 90 -10.88 11.88 -7.07
N PRO A 91 -9.71 11.78 -7.74
CA PRO A 91 -9.33 12.70 -8.82
C PRO A 91 -10.34 12.76 -9.96
N PHE A 92 -10.96 11.62 -10.26
CA PHE A 92 -11.94 11.44 -11.33
C PHE A 92 -13.28 12.15 -11.09
N ILE A 93 -13.58 12.57 -9.86
CA ILE A 93 -14.73 13.43 -9.53
C ILE A 93 -14.28 14.87 -9.30
N TYR A 94 -13.22 15.05 -8.50
CA TYR A 94 -12.81 16.36 -8.04
C TYR A 94 -12.17 17.22 -9.13
N LEU A 95 -11.33 16.65 -10.01
CA LEU A 95 -10.72 17.44 -11.10
C LEU A 95 -11.75 17.87 -12.15
N PRO A 96 -12.74 17.05 -12.56
CA PRO A 96 -13.88 17.53 -13.35
C PRO A 96 -14.67 18.64 -12.69
N TYR A 97 -14.98 18.52 -11.39
CA TYR A 97 -15.62 19.60 -10.64
C TYR A 97 -14.81 20.92 -10.75
N MET A 98 -13.49 20.86 -10.51
CA MET A 98 -12.59 22.02 -10.63
C MET A 98 -12.52 22.56 -12.06
N GLY A 99 -12.52 21.67 -13.06
CA GLY A 99 -12.40 22.02 -14.48
C GLY A 99 -13.64 22.68 -15.07
N PHE A 100 -14.85 22.29 -14.64
CA PHE A 100 -16.11 22.73 -15.26
C PHE A 100 -17.00 23.61 -14.38
N SER A 101 -16.78 23.67 -13.07
CA SER A 101 -17.59 24.52 -12.18
C SER A 101 -17.42 26.02 -12.49
N LYS A 102 -18.51 26.80 -12.50
CA LYS A 102 -18.44 28.25 -12.77
C LYS A 102 -17.76 29.06 -11.65
N SER A 103 -17.73 28.52 -10.43
CA SER A 103 -17.14 29.19 -9.25
C SER A 103 -15.61 29.13 -9.23
N GLU A 104 -15.01 28.15 -9.90
CA GLU A 104 -13.56 27.92 -9.85
C GLU A 104 -12.85 28.67 -10.98
N ARG A 105 -11.85 29.48 -10.63
CA ARG A 105 -11.02 30.24 -11.57
C ARG A 105 -9.55 30.01 -11.26
N TYR A 106 -8.71 30.07 -12.30
CA TYR A 106 -7.27 30.02 -12.11
C TYR A 106 -6.82 31.35 -11.50
N ALA A 107 -6.29 31.29 -10.28
CA ALA A 107 -5.93 32.47 -9.51
C ALA A 107 -4.44 32.85 -9.66
N GLY A 108 -3.62 31.90 -10.14
CA GLY A 108 -2.23 32.13 -10.48
C GLY A 108 -1.29 32.15 -9.27
N LYS A 109 -0.05 32.57 -9.51
CA LYS A 109 1.05 32.50 -8.54
C LYS A 109 0.88 33.43 -7.35
N ASP A 110 0.22 34.57 -7.54
CA ASP A 110 0.12 35.61 -6.52
C ASP A 110 -0.75 35.14 -5.35
N VAL A 111 -1.79 34.35 -5.62
CA VAL A 111 -2.62 33.73 -4.58
C VAL A 111 -1.82 32.72 -3.76
N VAL A 112 -0.97 31.91 -4.39
CA VAL A 112 -0.10 30.95 -3.68
C VAL A 112 0.94 31.69 -2.83
N ARG A 113 1.54 32.77 -3.36
CA ARG A 113 2.54 33.57 -2.65
C ARG A 113 1.95 34.32 -1.44
N ASN A 114 0.73 34.83 -1.59
CA ASN A 114 0.06 35.59 -0.53
C ASN A 114 -0.62 34.70 0.51
N TYR A 115 -0.82 33.42 0.20
CA TYR A 115 -1.40 32.47 1.13
C TYR A 115 -0.38 32.04 2.18
N LYS A 116 -0.58 32.49 3.42
CA LYS A 116 0.18 32.01 4.58
C LYS A 116 -0.57 30.86 5.23
N LYS A 117 -0.01 29.65 5.16
CA LYS A 117 -0.50 28.54 5.98
C LYS A 117 -0.14 28.82 7.44
N GLY A 118 -1.06 28.53 8.35
CA GLY A 118 -0.73 28.55 9.77
C GLY A 118 0.29 27.45 10.09
N THR A 119 1.26 27.73 10.95
CA THR A 119 2.36 26.81 11.29
C THR A 119 1.87 25.42 11.64
N ILE A 120 0.83 25.30 12.47
CA ILE A 120 0.24 24.00 12.87
C ILE A 120 -0.23 23.21 11.63
N ARG A 121 -0.86 23.88 10.67
CA ARG A 121 -1.36 23.22 9.46
C ARG A 121 -0.23 22.78 8.53
N GLU A 122 0.86 23.53 8.43
CA GLU A 122 2.04 23.09 7.67
C GLU A 122 2.63 21.80 8.25
N TRP A 123 2.72 21.72 9.58
CA TRP A 123 3.16 20.50 10.27
C TRP A 123 2.19 19.34 10.06
N VAL A 124 0.88 19.56 10.12
CA VAL A 124 -0.14 18.53 9.87
C VAL A 124 -0.08 18.06 8.40
N ASP A 125 -0.03 18.97 7.43
CA ASP A 125 0.10 18.64 6.00
C ASP A 125 1.35 17.79 5.76
N ALA A 126 2.49 18.17 6.36
CA ALA A 126 3.75 17.44 6.25
C ALA A 126 3.69 16.05 6.89
N ALA A 127 3.09 15.94 8.08
CA ALA A 127 2.92 14.67 8.79
C ALA A 127 2.01 13.70 8.02
N VAL A 128 0.87 14.18 7.51
CA VAL A 128 -0.05 13.39 6.68
C VAL A 128 0.67 12.90 5.41
N PHE A 129 1.41 13.77 4.74
CA PHE A 129 2.18 13.39 3.55
C PHE A 129 3.23 12.32 3.88
N ALA A 130 3.99 12.50 4.98
CA ALA A 130 4.98 11.52 5.42
C ALA A 130 4.36 10.16 5.74
N ILE A 131 3.20 10.14 6.43
CA ILE A 131 2.45 8.91 6.74
C ILE A 131 2.02 8.18 5.47
N VAL A 132 1.43 8.90 4.51
CA VAL A 132 0.99 8.33 3.22
C VAL A 132 2.20 7.79 2.45
N ALA A 133 3.28 8.56 2.38
CA ALA A 133 4.52 8.15 1.70
C ALA A 133 5.12 6.90 2.33
N ALA A 134 5.31 6.88 3.64
CA ALA A 134 5.86 5.74 4.35
C ALA A 134 4.94 4.50 4.26
N THR A 135 3.62 4.67 4.26
CA THR A 135 2.66 3.55 4.07
C THR A 135 2.81 2.90 2.70
N LEU A 136 2.91 3.70 1.64
CA LEU A 136 3.08 3.20 0.27
C LEU A 136 4.46 2.58 0.07
N ILE A 137 5.54 3.20 0.59
CA ILE A 137 6.89 2.63 0.58
C ILE A 137 6.89 1.27 1.27
N ARG A 138 6.30 1.18 2.46
CA ARG A 138 6.16 -0.07 3.23
C ARG A 138 5.33 -1.13 2.49
N THR A 139 4.31 -0.70 1.75
CA THR A 139 3.42 -1.60 1.01
C THR A 139 4.11 -2.20 -0.21
N PHE A 140 4.84 -1.38 -0.99
CA PHE A 140 5.31 -1.78 -2.33
C PHE A 140 6.82 -1.97 -2.46
N ILE A 141 7.66 -1.33 -1.64
CA ILE A 141 9.13 -1.36 -1.81
C ILE A 141 9.77 -2.34 -0.85
N PHE A 142 9.78 -2.00 0.44
CA PHE A 142 10.41 -2.79 1.48
C PHE A 142 9.71 -2.59 2.82
N GLU A 143 9.85 -3.55 3.72
CA GLU A 143 9.36 -3.44 5.09
C GLU A 143 10.45 -3.89 6.06
N ALA A 144 10.58 -3.18 7.17
CA ALA A 144 11.48 -3.56 8.24
C ALA A 144 10.81 -4.56 9.17
N TYR A 145 11.49 -5.66 9.48
CA TYR A 145 11.04 -6.68 10.41
C TYR A 145 12.08 -6.89 11.51
N THR A 146 11.61 -7.15 12.72
CA THR A 146 12.44 -7.65 13.82
C THR A 146 12.25 -9.16 13.95
N ILE A 147 13.30 -9.90 14.29
CA ILE A 147 13.21 -11.35 14.53
C ILE A 147 12.84 -11.63 15.98
N PRO A 148 11.63 -12.15 16.29
CA PRO A 148 11.22 -12.42 17.67
C PRO A 148 11.59 -13.84 18.13
N THR A 149 11.95 -14.75 17.21
CA THR A 149 12.10 -16.19 17.51
C THR A 149 13.42 -16.76 17.00
N PRO A 150 14.04 -17.74 17.70
CA PRO A 150 15.31 -18.35 17.32
C PRO A 150 15.19 -19.39 16.20
N SER A 151 14.06 -19.43 15.48
CA SER A 151 13.80 -20.47 14.48
C SER A 151 14.72 -20.40 13.25
N MET A 152 15.48 -19.32 13.10
CA MET A 152 16.49 -19.09 12.08
C MET A 152 17.87 -18.81 12.71
N GLU A 153 18.10 -19.12 13.99
CA GLU A 153 19.25 -18.64 14.80
C GLU A 153 20.64 -18.95 14.20
N LYS A 154 20.76 -20.02 13.40
CA LYS A 154 22.01 -20.32 12.68
C LYS A 154 22.34 -19.32 11.56
N THR A 155 21.41 -18.46 11.16
CA THR A 155 21.57 -17.43 10.12
C THR A 155 21.15 -16.04 10.60
N LEU A 156 20.07 -15.95 11.38
CA LEU A 156 19.45 -14.71 11.84
C LEU A 156 19.17 -14.83 13.34
N LEU A 157 19.75 -13.94 14.13
CA LEU A 157 19.63 -13.94 15.58
C LEU A 157 18.34 -13.25 16.02
N VAL A 158 17.90 -13.57 17.24
CA VAL A 158 16.79 -12.87 17.88
C VAL A 158 17.17 -11.40 18.09
N ASN A 159 16.25 -10.49 17.79
CA ASN A 159 16.43 -9.03 17.75
C ASN A 159 17.18 -8.46 16.55
N ASP A 160 17.53 -9.27 15.55
CA ASP A 160 18.03 -8.73 14.28
C ASP A 160 16.94 -7.91 13.57
N PHE A 161 17.35 -6.79 12.96
CA PHE A 161 16.51 -5.93 12.13
C PHE A 161 16.80 -6.19 10.65
N LEU A 162 15.77 -6.56 9.90
CA LEU A 162 15.89 -6.93 8.49
C LEU A 162 15.06 -6.03 7.61
N PHE A 163 15.64 -5.57 6.50
CA PHE A 163 14.89 -4.96 5.41
C PHE A 163 14.49 -6.04 4.40
N VAL A 164 13.18 -6.28 4.31
CA VAL A 164 12.61 -7.26 3.39
C VAL A 164 12.18 -6.56 2.13
N SER A 165 12.82 -6.89 1.01
CA SER A 165 12.43 -6.39 -0.31
C SER A 165 11.12 -7.04 -0.77
N LYS A 166 10.08 -6.22 -0.96
CA LYS A 166 8.82 -6.64 -1.60
C LYS A 166 8.87 -6.47 -3.11
N PHE A 167 9.73 -5.57 -3.59
CA PHE A 167 9.91 -5.30 -5.00
C PHE A 167 10.51 -6.50 -5.75
N SER A 168 11.47 -7.21 -5.14
CA SER A 168 12.22 -8.30 -5.80
C SER A 168 11.36 -9.49 -6.24
N TYR A 169 10.24 -9.77 -5.56
CA TYR A 169 9.34 -10.88 -5.87
C TYR A 169 7.99 -10.42 -6.44
N GLY A 170 7.92 -9.15 -6.83
CA GLY A 170 6.70 -8.50 -7.29
C GLY A 170 5.88 -7.92 -6.14
N PRO A 171 5.66 -6.59 -6.12
CA PRO A 171 4.84 -5.95 -5.10
C PRO A 171 3.43 -6.53 -5.08
N ARG A 172 2.94 -6.84 -3.89
CA ARG A 172 1.59 -7.37 -3.67
C ARG A 172 0.59 -6.21 -3.56
N ILE A 173 -0.55 -6.34 -4.24
CA ILE A 173 -1.68 -5.42 -4.02
C ILE A 173 -2.35 -5.79 -2.68
N PRO A 174 -2.56 -4.83 -1.77
CA PRO A 174 -3.29 -5.09 -0.52
C PRO A 174 -4.67 -5.68 -0.80
N ASN A 175 -4.99 -6.82 -0.17
CA ASN A 175 -6.31 -7.42 -0.29
C ASN A 175 -7.35 -6.58 0.47
N THR A 176 -6.93 -5.93 1.55
CA THR A 176 -7.74 -5.00 2.35
C THR A 176 -7.14 -3.58 2.26
N PRO A 177 -7.51 -2.81 1.22
CA PRO A 177 -6.96 -1.46 1.01
C PRO A 177 -7.38 -0.47 2.09
N LEU A 178 -8.53 -0.71 2.74
CA LEU A 178 -9.01 0.12 3.85
C LEU A 178 -8.43 -0.43 5.16
N ALA A 179 -7.23 0.03 5.51
CA ALA A 179 -6.55 -0.35 6.75
C ALA A 179 -5.80 0.83 7.37
N MET A 180 -5.68 0.79 8.70
CA MET A 180 -4.90 1.75 9.47
C MET A 180 -3.41 1.65 9.09
N PRO A 181 -2.76 2.78 8.72
CA PRO A 181 -1.33 2.83 8.51
C PRO A 181 -0.54 2.27 9.70
N PHE A 182 0.54 1.56 9.38
CA PHE A 182 1.50 1.02 10.33
C PHE A 182 1.02 -0.06 11.30
N VAL A 183 -0.24 -0.49 11.22
CA VAL A 183 -0.82 -1.51 12.10
C VAL A 183 -1.11 -2.80 11.33
N HIS A 184 -0.65 -3.95 11.84
CA HIS A 184 -0.74 -5.22 11.13
C HIS A 184 -2.15 -5.81 11.09
N HIS A 185 -2.79 -6.03 12.25
CA HIS A 185 -4.12 -6.65 12.31
C HIS A 185 -5.02 -6.11 13.44
N THR A 186 -4.44 -5.67 14.55
CA THR A 186 -5.18 -5.19 15.74
C THR A 186 -4.72 -3.80 16.13
N MET A 187 -5.67 -2.93 16.44
CA MET A 187 -5.43 -1.57 16.94
C MET A 187 -4.81 -1.60 18.34
N PRO A 188 -3.72 -0.84 18.60
CA PRO A 188 -2.96 -0.94 19.85
C PRO A 188 -3.73 -0.48 21.10
N ILE A 189 -4.75 0.36 20.97
CA ILE A 189 -5.50 0.93 22.10
C ILE A 189 -6.84 0.22 22.30
N THR A 190 -7.57 -0.02 21.22
CA THR A 190 -8.96 -0.50 21.27
C THR A 190 -9.08 -2.02 21.13
N ASN A 191 -7.99 -2.74 20.84
CA ASN A 191 -7.99 -4.17 20.52
C ASN A 191 -8.99 -4.59 19.41
N SER A 192 -9.48 -3.62 18.63
CA SER A 192 -10.34 -3.84 17.47
C SER A 192 -9.50 -4.18 16.24
N GLN A 193 -10.13 -4.71 15.19
CA GLN A 193 -9.44 -4.93 13.91
C GLN A 193 -8.90 -3.60 13.34
N SER A 194 -7.71 -3.63 12.75
CA SER A 194 -7.07 -2.46 12.14
C SER A 194 -7.45 -2.25 10.67
N TYR A 195 -8.38 -3.06 10.15
CA TYR A 195 -8.76 -3.09 8.74
C TYR A 195 -10.26 -3.30 8.59
N SER A 196 -10.75 -2.98 7.39
CA SER A 196 -12.14 -3.23 7.01
C SER A 196 -12.18 -4.13 5.78
N GLU A 197 -13.08 -5.11 5.80
CA GLU A 197 -13.31 -6.03 4.69
C GLU A 197 -14.40 -5.53 3.71
N LEU A 198 -14.89 -4.29 3.87
CA LEU A 198 -15.87 -3.67 2.96
C LEU A 198 -15.42 -3.70 1.50
N ILE A 199 -14.12 -3.54 1.27
CA ILE A 199 -13.49 -3.62 -0.05
C ILE A 199 -12.47 -4.75 0.02
N HIS A 200 -12.72 -5.83 -0.74
CA HIS A 200 -11.82 -6.97 -0.84
C HIS A 200 -11.27 -7.09 -2.27
N ILE A 201 -9.95 -7.01 -2.40
CA ILE A 201 -9.25 -7.19 -3.68
C ILE A 201 -8.67 -8.61 -3.72
N PRO A 202 -8.88 -9.38 -4.81
CA PRO A 202 -8.29 -10.71 -4.93
C PRO A 202 -6.76 -10.63 -4.91
N TYR A 203 -6.13 -11.67 -4.38
CA TYR A 203 -4.67 -11.73 -4.29
C TYR A 203 -4.04 -11.58 -5.66
N THR A 204 -3.23 -10.54 -5.82
CA THR A 204 -2.54 -10.21 -7.07
C THR A 204 -1.17 -9.62 -6.74
N ARG A 205 -0.16 -9.99 -7.56
CA ARG A 205 1.18 -9.40 -7.52
C ARG A 205 1.49 -8.79 -8.86
N TRP A 206 2.09 -7.61 -8.85
CA TRP A 206 2.65 -7.00 -10.05
C TRP A 206 4.06 -7.49 -10.28
N PHE A 207 4.40 -7.84 -11.52
CA PHE A 207 5.75 -8.28 -11.91
C PHE A 207 6.28 -9.43 -11.02
N ALA A 208 5.45 -10.45 -10.79
CA ALA A 208 5.78 -11.56 -9.91
C ALA A 208 7.02 -12.32 -10.43
N SER A 209 7.99 -12.51 -9.55
CA SER A 209 9.15 -13.38 -9.79
C SER A 209 9.04 -14.61 -8.89
N PRO A 210 9.34 -15.83 -9.39
CA PRO A 210 9.40 -17.01 -8.55
C PRO A 210 10.48 -16.89 -7.49
N VAL A 211 10.24 -17.55 -6.35
CA VAL A 211 11.23 -17.73 -5.29
C VAL A 211 12.28 -18.74 -5.76
N LYS A 212 13.54 -18.54 -5.39
CA LYS A 212 14.63 -19.46 -5.68
C LYS A 212 14.97 -20.27 -4.43
N ARG A 213 15.64 -21.42 -4.64
CA ARG A 213 16.20 -22.18 -3.52
C ARG A 213 17.16 -21.32 -2.73
N ASP A 214 17.19 -21.58 -1.43
CA ASP A 214 17.96 -20.92 -0.40
C ASP A 214 17.63 -19.46 -0.13
N ASP A 215 16.68 -18.86 -0.85
CA ASP A 215 16.18 -17.52 -0.51
C ASP A 215 15.60 -17.52 0.90
N VAL A 216 15.97 -16.51 1.69
CA VAL A 216 15.29 -16.20 2.95
C VAL A 216 14.05 -15.39 2.60
N VAL A 217 12.87 -15.98 2.78
CA VAL A 217 11.60 -15.41 2.38
C VAL A 217 10.73 -15.08 3.58
N VAL A 218 9.99 -13.98 3.43
CA VAL A 218 8.92 -13.60 4.35
C VAL A 218 7.58 -13.88 3.68
N PHE A 219 6.71 -14.60 4.37
CA PHE A 219 5.41 -14.99 3.87
C PHE A 219 4.35 -14.95 4.97
N ASN A 220 3.09 -14.81 4.57
CA ASN A 220 1.96 -14.89 5.50
C ASN A 220 1.72 -16.34 5.90
N PHE A 221 1.66 -16.62 7.20
CA PHE A 221 1.47 -17.99 7.72
C PHE A 221 0.15 -18.58 7.20
N PRO A 222 0.18 -19.65 6.38
CA PRO A 222 -1.01 -20.10 5.65
C PRO A 222 -2.16 -20.56 6.55
N VAL A 223 -1.82 -21.21 7.66
CA VAL A 223 -2.73 -21.88 8.60
C VAL A 223 -3.38 -20.88 9.59
N ASN A 224 -2.98 -19.61 9.54
CA ASN A 224 -3.49 -18.54 10.39
C ASN A 224 -4.59 -17.71 9.69
N ASP A 225 -5.38 -18.37 8.85
CA ASP A 225 -6.58 -17.79 8.23
C ASP A 225 -7.76 -17.74 9.21
N THR A 226 -7.82 -18.72 10.10
CA THR A 226 -8.72 -18.81 11.25
C THR A 226 -7.86 -18.99 12.50
N LEU A 227 -8.08 -18.16 13.52
CA LEU A 227 -7.38 -18.28 14.79
C LEU A 227 -8.33 -18.12 15.97
N ILE A 228 -7.91 -18.68 17.10
CA ILE A 228 -8.50 -18.43 18.39
C ILE A 228 -7.78 -17.18 18.93
N ASN A 229 -8.50 -16.07 19.10
CA ASN A 229 -7.97 -14.74 19.43
C ASN A 229 -7.56 -14.61 20.90
N ASP A 230 -6.60 -15.46 21.27
CA ASP A 230 -5.89 -15.49 22.52
C ASP A 230 -4.42 -15.74 22.17
N GLU A 231 -3.65 -14.65 22.12
CA GLU A 231 -2.25 -14.67 21.71
C GLU A 231 -1.35 -15.36 22.75
N VAL A 232 -1.80 -15.45 24.00
CA VAL A 232 -1.03 -16.09 25.08
C VAL A 232 -1.08 -17.60 24.91
N ASN A 233 -2.26 -18.18 24.67
CA ASN A 233 -2.39 -19.64 24.63
C ASN A 233 -2.36 -20.22 23.21
N PHE A 234 -2.86 -19.49 22.22
CA PHE A 234 -3.04 -20.00 20.85
C PHE A 234 -2.10 -19.32 19.87
N GLY A 235 -2.35 -18.06 19.49
CA GLY A 235 -1.50 -17.27 18.57
C GLY A 235 -0.85 -18.12 17.47
N SER A 236 0.49 -18.10 17.42
CA SER A 236 1.28 -18.98 16.55
C SER A 236 1.71 -20.32 17.20
N ARG A 237 1.40 -20.54 18.49
CA ARG A 237 1.78 -21.73 19.27
C ARG A 237 0.87 -22.91 18.96
N VAL A 238 -0.43 -22.68 19.01
CA VAL A 238 -1.47 -23.68 18.74
C VAL A 238 -2.46 -23.08 17.75
N THR A 239 -2.47 -23.64 16.54
CA THR A 239 -3.36 -23.20 15.46
C THR A 239 -4.78 -23.70 15.67
N TYR A 240 -5.77 -22.98 15.15
CA TYR A 240 -7.17 -23.41 15.14
C TYR A 240 -7.34 -24.85 14.64
N TYR A 241 -6.65 -25.20 13.55
CA TYR A 241 -6.73 -26.54 12.97
C TYR A 241 -6.10 -27.65 13.84
N GLN A 242 -5.11 -27.33 14.66
CA GLN A 242 -4.58 -28.29 15.65
C GLN A 242 -5.64 -28.58 16.71
N VAL A 243 -6.27 -27.54 17.28
CA VAL A 243 -7.34 -27.71 18.27
C VAL A 243 -8.50 -28.53 17.70
N VAL A 244 -8.92 -28.23 16.46
CA VAL A 244 -9.98 -28.99 15.78
C VAL A 244 -9.61 -30.47 15.62
N ARG A 245 -8.35 -30.79 15.35
CA ARG A 245 -7.88 -32.19 15.26
C ARG A 245 -7.84 -32.90 16.60
N GLU A 246 -7.55 -32.18 17.69
CA GLU A 246 -7.43 -32.74 19.03
C GLU A 246 -8.78 -32.98 19.71
N ILE A 247 -9.69 -32.00 19.67
CA ILE A 247 -10.95 -32.05 20.44
C ILE A 247 -12.20 -32.10 19.55
N GLY A 248 -12.05 -32.01 18.23
CA GLY A 248 -13.16 -31.96 17.29
C GLY A 248 -13.71 -30.55 17.05
N ARG A 249 -14.33 -30.34 15.88
CA ARG A 249 -14.85 -29.03 15.45
C ARG A 249 -15.93 -28.50 16.38
N GLU A 250 -16.94 -29.31 16.69
CA GLU A 250 -18.08 -28.88 17.51
C GLU A 250 -17.64 -28.43 18.91
N ALA A 251 -16.80 -29.23 19.58
CA ALA A 251 -16.24 -28.87 20.88
C ALA A 251 -15.38 -27.59 20.83
N THR A 252 -14.62 -27.39 19.76
CA THR A 252 -13.82 -26.18 19.54
C THR A 252 -14.71 -24.93 19.46
N TRP A 253 -15.80 -25.00 18.69
CA TRP A 253 -16.74 -23.89 18.54
C TRP A 253 -17.54 -23.65 19.83
N ASN A 254 -17.95 -24.69 20.54
CA ASN A 254 -18.63 -24.57 21.82
C ASN A 254 -17.76 -23.91 22.89
N ARG A 255 -16.44 -24.17 22.87
CA ARG A 255 -15.50 -23.64 23.87
C ARG A 255 -14.89 -22.28 23.51
N PHE A 256 -14.62 -22.03 22.23
CA PHE A 256 -13.84 -20.87 21.78
C PHE A 256 -14.56 -20.00 20.75
N GLY A 257 -15.82 -20.32 20.39
CA GLY A 257 -16.57 -19.66 19.31
C GLY A 257 -16.55 -18.14 19.35
N GLU A 258 -16.68 -17.55 20.54
CA GLU A 258 -16.71 -16.09 20.73
C GLU A 258 -15.38 -15.39 20.43
N ILE A 259 -14.27 -16.13 20.55
CA ILE A 259 -12.92 -15.60 20.31
C ILE A 259 -12.32 -16.11 19.00
N ILE A 260 -13.03 -16.92 18.21
CA ILE A 260 -12.55 -17.30 16.89
C ILE A 260 -12.66 -16.11 15.94
N LYS A 261 -11.56 -15.77 15.27
CA LYS A 261 -11.48 -14.71 14.27
C LYS A 261 -10.87 -15.23 12.98
N THR A 262 -11.37 -14.73 11.86
CA THR A 262 -10.77 -14.95 10.54
C THR A 262 -9.93 -13.74 10.14
N ARG A 263 -8.87 -13.98 9.37
CA ARG A 263 -7.98 -12.93 8.85
C ARG A 263 -7.74 -13.08 7.35
N PRO A 264 -7.89 -12.00 6.56
CA PRO A 264 -7.51 -12.00 5.16
C PRO A 264 -6.00 -12.20 5.03
N VAL A 265 -5.55 -12.69 3.87
CA VAL A 265 -4.17 -13.17 3.66
C VAL A 265 -3.12 -12.11 4.01
N ASP A 266 -3.38 -10.82 3.77
CA ASP A 266 -2.46 -9.69 4.05
C ASP A 266 -2.42 -9.26 5.52
N LYS A 267 -3.34 -9.77 6.35
CA LYS A 267 -3.43 -9.47 7.79
C LYS A 267 -3.03 -10.65 8.67
N ARG A 268 -2.62 -11.76 8.07
CA ARG A 268 -2.06 -12.91 8.80
C ARG A 268 -0.63 -12.61 9.24
N GLU A 269 -0.17 -13.31 10.27
CA GLU A 269 1.19 -13.21 10.78
C GLU A 269 2.23 -13.49 9.69
N ASN A 270 3.36 -12.79 9.77
CA ASN A 270 4.48 -12.95 8.85
C ASN A 270 5.51 -13.91 9.45
N PHE A 271 5.94 -14.89 8.67
CA PHE A 271 6.96 -15.86 9.03
C PHE A 271 8.16 -15.70 8.11
N ILE A 272 9.36 -15.91 8.67
CA ILE A 272 10.63 -15.84 7.95
C ILE A 272 11.27 -17.22 7.96
N LYS A 273 11.51 -17.78 6.77
CA LYS A 273 12.12 -19.10 6.58
C LYS A 273 13.01 -19.12 5.35
N ARG A 274 13.90 -20.12 5.29
CA ARG A 274 14.67 -20.45 4.08
C ARG A 274 13.84 -21.32 3.15
N CYS A 275 13.82 -21.00 1.86
CA CYS A 275 13.18 -21.80 0.83
C CYS A 275 14.08 -22.97 0.43
N VAL A 276 13.84 -24.17 0.97
CA VAL A 276 14.70 -25.34 0.71
C VAL A 276 14.37 -26.05 -0.61
N ALA A 277 13.11 -25.98 -1.02
CA ALA A 277 12.60 -26.62 -2.23
C ALA A 277 11.59 -25.70 -2.93
N ILE A 278 11.60 -25.73 -4.26
CA ILE A 278 10.68 -25.00 -5.12
C ILE A 278 9.75 -25.96 -5.89
N ALA A 279 8.77 -25.43 -6.60
CA ALA A 279 7.84 -26.26 -7.38
C ALA A 279 8.60 -27.15 -8.38
N GLY A 280 8.29 -28.45 -8.37
CA GLY A 280 8.98 -29.47 -9.17
C GLY A 280 10.04 -30.25 -8.39
N ASP A 281 10.43 -29.80 -7.20
CA ASP A 281 11.42 -30.50 -6.38
C ASP A 281 10.82 -31.66 -5.57
N THR A 282 11.65 -32.68 -5.34
CA THR A 282 11.40 -33.74 -4.36
C THR A 282 12.20 -33.44 -3.09
N LEU A 283 11.49 -33.27 -1.96
CA LEU A 283 12.08 -33.05 -0.65
C LEU A 283 12.02 -34.34 0.18
N ARG A 284 13.14 -34.74 0.77
CA ARG A 284 13.24 -35.87 1.71
C ARG A 284 14.00 -35.46 2.96
N ILE A 285 13.57 -35.97 4.12
CA ILE A 285 14.30 -35.80 5.37
C ILE A 285 14.63 -37.20 5.87
N VAL A 286 15.92 -37.55 5.94
CA VAL A 286 16.40 -38.88 6.37
C VAL A 286 17.43 -38.67 7.47
N ASN A 287 17.17 -39.24 8.65
CA ASN A 287 18.04 -39.11 9.83
C ASN A 287 18.40 -37.64 10.18
N GLY A 288 17.45 -36.73 10.01
CA GLY A 288 17.64 -35.30 10.27
C GLY A 288 18.40 -34.52 9.19
N VAL A 289 18.80 -35.16 8.08
CA VAL A 289 19.42 -34.53 6.92
C VAL A 289 18.37 -34.27 5.84
N VAL A 290 18.35 -33.07 5.29
CA VAL A 290 17.43 -32.67 4.22
C VAL A 290 18.08 -32.97 2.87
N TYR A 291 17.31 -33.52 1.94
CA TYR A 291 17.70 -33.80 0.57
C TYR A 291 16.68 -33.18 -0.39
N THR A 292 17.16 -32.44 -1.39
CA THR A 292 16.38 -31.86 -2.47
C THR A 292 16.85 -32.45 -3.80
N ASN A 293 15.97 -33.16 -4.52
CA ASN A 293 16.30 -33.88 -5.76
C ASN A 293 17.49 -34.84 -5.63
N SER A 294 17.58 -35.54 -4.48
CA SER A 294 18.67 -36.46 -4.12
C SER A 294 20.02 -35.79 -3.83
N THR A 295 20.11 -34.47 -3.87
CA THR A 295 21.28 -33.71 -3.39
C THR A 295 21.01 -33.23 -1.97
N GLN A 296 22.03 -33.26 -1.12
CA GLN A 296 21.97 -32.68 0.22
C GLN A 296 22.01 -31.16 0.17
#